data_AF-A0A5J4PRM6-F1
#
_entry.id   AF-A0A5J4PRM6-F1
#
_cell.length_a   1.000
_cell.length_b   1.000
_cell.length_c   1.000
_cell.angle_alpha   90.00
_cell.angle_beta   90.00
_cell.angle_gamma   90.00
#
_symmetry.space_group_name_H-M   'P 1'
#
loop_
_entity.id
_entity.type
_entity.pdbx_description
1 polymer ?
#
loop_
_entity_poly.entity_id
_entity_poly.type
_entity_poly.pdbx_seq_one_letter_code
_entity_poly.pdbx_strand_id
1 'polypeptide(L)'
;MSNYPTNLTDSQWRFIEKIVNDQRKRTHSLLEIWNAIIYLVKTGCQWRLLPHDFPHWSAVYYYFKKWKDNGFFEEVLDTLNRRERKLHKKKLYPSVGIIDSQSVKVTHTCGQEVG
;
A
#
# COMPACT_ATOMS: atom_id res chain seq x y z
N MET A 1 -11.20 -15.32 4.08
CA MET A 1 -11.26 -13.88 3.75
C MET A 1 -12.50 -13.62 2.93
N SER A 2 -13.25 -12.57 3.22
CA SER A 2 -14.31 -12.15 2.31
C SER A 2 -13.70 -11.63 1.02
N ASN A 3 -14.38 -11.87 -0.10
CA ASN A 3 -13.91 -11.42 -1.40
C ASN A 3 -14.35 -9.96 -1.62
N TYR A 4 -13.50 -9.01 -1.26
CA TYR A 4 -13.76 -7.60 -1.53
C TYR A 4 -13.41 -7.26 -2.98
N PRO A 5 -14.17 -6.38 -3.65
CA PRO A 5 -13.81 -5.88 -4.99
C PRO A 5 -12.45 -5.19 -5.07
N THR A 6 -11.91 -4.78 -3.91
CA THR A 6 -10.60 -4.15 -3.77
C THR A 6 -9.46 -5.14 -3.65
N ASN A 7 -9.74 -6.44 -3.51
CA ASN A 7 -8.71 -7.47 -3.37
C ASN A 7 -7.88 -7.58 -4.66
N LEU A 8 -6.59 -7.83 -4.49
CA LEU A 8 -5.73 -8.17 -5.60
C LEU A 8 -6.08 -9.54 -6.18
N THR A 9 -5.96 -9.65 -7.49
CA THR A 9 -5.91 -10.94 -8.17
C THR A 9 -4.59 -11.66 -7.87
N ASP A 10 -4.59 -12.98 -7.96
CA ASP A 10 -3.37 -13.79 -7.75
C ASP A 10 -2.21 -13.36 -8.64
N SER A 11 -2.49 -12.94 -9.87
CA SER A 11 -1.46 -12.49 -10.82
C SER A 11 -0.84 -11.15 -10.42
N GLN A 12 -1.64 -10.23 -9.89
CA GLN A 12 -1.16 -8.97 -9.32
C GLN A 12 -0.34 -9.22 -8.05
N TRP A 13 -0.82 -10.10 -7.17
CA TRP A 13 -0.09 -10.46 -5.95
C TRP A 13 1.28 -11.07 -6.25
N ARG A 14 1.34 -12.06 -7.15
CA ARG A 14 2.60 -12.71 -7.56
C ARG A 14 3.64 -11.74 -8.11
N PHE A 15 3.22 -10.60 -8.64
CA PHE A 15 4.15 -9.55 -9.06
C PHE A 15 4.77 -8.85 -7.85
N ILE A 16 3.94 -8.42 -6.89
CA ILE A 16 4.37 -7.72 -5.68
C ILE A 16 5.20 -8.64 -4.78
N GLU A 17 4.78 -9.90 -4.63
CA GLU A 17 5.44 -10.92 -3.81
C GLU A 17 6.92 -11.11 -4.17
N LYS A 18 7.25 -11.04 -5.47
CA LYS A 18 8.63 -11.11 -5.96
C LYS A 18 9.50 -9.95 -5.50
N ILE A 19 8.91 -8.78 -5.26
CA ILE A 19 9.61 -7.58 -4.79
C ILE A 19 9.79 -7.65 -3.26
N VAL A 20 8.74 -8.08 -2.53
CA VAL A 20 8.84 -8.23 -1.07
C VAL A 20 9.94 -9.23 -0.67
N ASN A 21 10.01 -10.36 -1.39
CA ASN A 21 10.98 -11.45 -1.20
C ASN A 21 11.33 -11.75 0.28
N ASP A 22 10.31 -11.84 1.14
CA ASP A 22 10.50 -11.99 2.59
C ASP A 22 9.92 -13.34 3.09
N GLN A 23 10.82 -14.29 3.37
CA GLN A 23 10.49 -15.67 3.74
C GLN A 23 10.21 -15.88 5.24
N ARG A 24 10.12 -14.82 6.04
CA ARG A 24 9.85 -14.95 7.47
C ARG A 24 8.50 -15.63 7.73
N LYS A 25 8.44 -16.55 8.70
CA LYS A 25 7.16 -17.10 9.19
C LYS A 25 6.34 -15.99 9.86
N ARG A 26 5.05 -15.93 9.56
CA ARG A 26 4.12 -14.91 10.04
C ARG A 26 2.77 -15.53 10.38
N THR A 27 2.05 -14.88 11.29
CA THR A 27 0.66 -15.22 11.61
C THR A 27 -0.29 -14.85 10.47
N HIS A 28 -0.09 -13.67 9.86
CA HIS A 28 -0.90 -13.20 8.73
C HIS A 28 -0.09 -13.24 7.45
N SER A 29 -0.74 -13.64 6.35
CA SER A 29 -0.12 -13.59 5.03
C SER A 29 0.10 -12.13 4.60
N LEU A 30 1.14 -11.88 3.82
CA LEU A 30 1.39 -10.52 3.31
C LEU A 30 0.32 -10.07 2.29
N LEU A 31 -0.33 -11.03 1.62
CA LEU A 31 -1.48 -10.77 0.75
C LEU A 31 -2.67 -10.21 1.54
N GLU A 32 -2.98 -10.77 2.71
CA GLU A 32 -4.03 -10.24 3.60
C GLU A 32 -3.75 -8.80 4.04
N ILE A 33 -2.49 -8.53 4.40
CA ILE A 33 -2.05 -7.18 4.77
C ILE A 33 -2.20 -6.21 3.59
N TRP A 34 -1.78 -6.62 2.39
CA TRP A 34 -1.91 -5.79 1.19
C TRP A 34 -3.37 -5.51 0.82
N ASN A 35 -4.23 -6.54 0.86
CA ASN A 35 -5.65 -6.38 0.60
C ASN A 35 -6.32 -5.43 1.62
N ALA A 36 -5.94 -5.51 2.90
CA ALA A 36 -6.40 -4.59 3.92
C ALA A 36 -5.95 -3.14 3.66
N ILE A 37 -4.69 -2.92 3.26
CA ILE A 37 -4.17 -1.60 2.90
C ILE A 37 -4.92 -1.04 1.68
N ILE A 38 -5.15 -1.84 0.64
CA ILE A 38 -5.87 -1.40 -0.55
C ILE A 38 -7.32 -1.08 -0.22
N TYR A 39 -7.97 -1.88 0.63
CA TYR A 39 -9.32 -1.60 1.11
C TYR A 39 -9.39 -0.23 1.82
N LEU A 40 -8.46 0.05 2.75
CA LEU A 40 -8.35 1.34 3.43
C LEU A 40 -8.19 2.50 2.43
N VAL A 41 -7.26 2.38 1.48
CA VAL A 41 -7.00 3.42 0.48
C VAL A 41 -8.19 3.66 -0.43
N LYS A 42 -8.92 2.61 -0.82
CA LYS A 42 -10.07 2.72 -1.74
C LYS A 42 -11.33 3.23 -1.06
N THR A 43 -11.57 2.84 0.19
CA THR A 43 -12.79 3.22 0.92
C THR A 43 -12.62 4.50 1.75
N GLY A 44 -11.38 4.84 2.12
CA GLY A 44 -11.09 5.93 3.04
C GLY A 44 -11.57 5.64 4.47
N CYS A 45 -11.87 4.39 4.82
CA CYS A 45 -12.32 4.08 6.18
C CYS A 45 -11.22 4.35 7.20
N GLN A 46 -11.63 4.66 8.43
CA GLN A 46 -10.68 4.85 9.53
C GLN A 46 -9.99 3.51 9.85
N TRP A 47 -8.72 3.54 10.26
CA TRP A 47 -7.95 2.34 10.64
C TRP A 47 -8.71 1.42 11.61
N ARG A 48 -9.36 1.99 12.63
CA ARG A 48 -10.11 1.23 13.65
C ARG A 48 -11.43 0.65 13.13
N LEU A 49 -11.88 1.09 11.96
CA LEU A 49 -13.09 0.61 11.27
C LEU A 49 -12.76 -0.37 10.14
N LEU A 50 -11.52 -0.85 10.08
CA LEU A 50 -11.18 -1.94 9.18
C LEU A 50 -12.07 -3.16 9.50
N PRO A 51 -12.67 -3.82 8.49
CA PRO A 51 -13.49 -5.00 8.70
C PRO A 51 -12.78 -6.10 9.50
N HIS A 52 -13.54 -6.80 10.36
CA HIS A 52 -13.01 -7.82 11.28
C HIS A 52 -12.48 -9.08 10.59
N ASP A 53 -12.77 -9.26 9.30
CA ASP A 53 -12.25 -10.37 8.50
C ASP A 53 -10.86 -10.10 7.90
N PHE A 54 -10.35 -8.88 8.02
CA PHE A 54 -8.94 -8.56 7.83
C PHE A 54 -8.14 -8.76 9.13
N PRO A 55 -6.79 -8.88 9.04
CA PRO A 55 -5.93 -8.79 10.21
C PRO A 55 -6.23 -7.54 11.03
N HIS A 56 -6.07 -7.64 12.35
CA HIS A 56 -6.35 -6.52 13.26
C HIS A 56 -5.60 -5.25 12.82
N TRP A 57 -6.26 -4.09 12.89
CA TRP A 57 -5.77 -2.83 12.31
C TRP A 57 -4.35 -2.47 12.73
N SER A 58 -3.94 -2.81 13.96
CA SER A 58 -2.59 -2.55 14.47
C SER A 58 -1.51 -3.33 13.72
N ALA A 59 -1.80 -4.58 13.33
CA ALA A 59 -0.91 -5.40 12.52
C ALA A 59 -0.81 -4.85 11.10
N VAL A 60 -1.94 -4.46 10.50
CA VAL A 60 -1.96 -3.82 9.18
C VAL A 60 -1.16 -2.52 9.18
N TYR A 61 -1.36 -1.68 10.20
CA TYR A 61 -0.64 -0.43 10.37
C TYR A 61 0.86 -0.64 10.58
N TYR A 62 1.27 -1.67 11.33
CA TYR A 62 2.68 -2.02 11.51
C TYR A 62 3.38 -2.26 10.16
N TYR A 63 2.77 -3.06 9.28
CA TYR A 63 3.33 -3.33 7.95
C TYR A 63 3.28 -2.10 7.06
N PHE A 64 2.16 -1.37 7.05
CA PHE A 64 2.05 -0.11 6.30
C PHE A 64 3.17 0.85 6.69
N LYS A 65 3.37 1.09 8.00
CA LYS A 65 4.42 1.98 8.48
C LYS A 65 5.80 1.49 8.07
N LYS A 66 6.09 0.20 8.29
CA LYS A 66 7.37 -0.41 7.91
C LYS A 66 7.67 -0.24 6.42
N TRP A 67 6.69 -0.49 5.56
CA TRP A 67 6.82 -0.39 4.10
C TRP A 67 6.87 1.05 3.59
N LYS A 68 6.20 1.97 4.26
CA LYS A 68 6.32 3.40 3.98
C LYS A 68 7.70 3.93 4.37
N ASP A 69 8.19 3.54 5.54
CA ASP A 69 9.46 4.05 6.07
C ASP A 69 10.68 3.52 5.30
N ASN A 70 10.59 2.33 4.70
CA ASN A 70 11.68 1.75 3.92
C ASN A 70 11.56 1.97 2.40
N GLY A 71 10.60 2.76 1.92
CA GLY A 71 10.43 3.07 0.50
C GLY A 71 9.87 1.94 -0.36
N PHE A 72 9.25 0.92 0.25
CA PHE A 72 8.80 -0.27 -0.46
C PHE A 72 7.66 0.01 -1.44
N PHE A 73 6.75 0.93 -1.12
CA PHE A 73 5.66 1.30 -2.03
C PHE A 73 6.19 1.97 -3.30
N GLU A 74 7.21 2.81 -3.16
CA GLU A 74 7.92 3.48 -4.24
C GLU A 74 8.63 2.47 -5.14
N GLU A 75 9.28 1.46 -4.56
CA GLU A 75 9.91 0.37 -5.32
C GLU A 75 8.90 -0.44 -6.14
N VAL A 76 7.76 -0.80 -5.54
CA VAL A 76 6.67 -1.50 -6.24
C VAL A 76 6.14 -0.65 -7.39
N LEU A 77 5.88 0.65 -7.13
CA LEU A 77 5.35 1.58 -8.13
C LEU A 77 6.35 1.81 -9.28
N ASP A 78 7.63 2.02 -8.98
CA ASP A 78 8.68 2.20 -9.98
C ASP A 78 8.83 0.95 -10.86
N THR A 79 8.84 -0.24 -10.24
CA THR A 79 8.93 -1.51 -10.98
C THR A 79 7.72 -1.73 -11.89
N LEU A 80 6.50 -1.42 -11.43
CA LEU A 80 5.29 -1.46 -12.25
C LEU A 80 5.38 -0.48 -13.41
N ASN A 81 5.74 0.78 -13.14
CA ASN A 81 5.86 1.83 -14.17
C ASN A 81 6.88 1.44 -15.24
N ARG A 82 8.05 0.91 -14.84
CA ARG A 82 9.06 0.39 -15.76
C ARG A 82 8.53 -0.72 -16.66
N ARG A 83 7.78 -1.67 -16.08
CA ARG A 83 7.17 -2.78 -16.82
C ARG A 83 6.17 -2.26 -17.85
N GLU A 84 5.23 -1.42 -17.44
CA GLU A 84 4.21 -0.85 -18.33
C GLU A 84 4.85 -0.05 -19.47
N ARG A 85 5.89 0.75 -19.17
CA ARG A 85 6.62 1.48 -20.20
C ARG A 85 7.26 0.56 -21.24
N LYS A 86 7.87 -0.55 -20.81
CA LYS A 86 8.44 -1.55 -21.73
C LYS A 86 7.36 -2.20 -22.60
N LEU A 87 6.20 -2.54 -22.02
CA LEU A 87 5.07 -3.10 -22.78
C LEU A 87 4.60 -2.14 -23.88
N HIS A 88 4.59 -0.84 -23.58
CA HIS A 88 4.29 0.21 -24.55
C HIS A 88 5.47 0.64 -25.44
N LYS A 89 6.56 -0.15 -25.49
CA LYS A 89 7.78 0.14 -26.29
C LYS A 89 8.40 1.51 -26.01
N LYS A 90 8.24 2.04 -24.78
CA LYS A 90 8.83 3.30 -24.33
C LYS A 90 10.16 3.05 -23.61
N LYS A 91 11.00 4.09 -23.54
CA LYS A 91 12.24 4.08 -22.72
C LYS A 91 11.91 3.77 -21.25
N LEU A 92 12.78 3.03 -20.58
CA LEU A 92 12.60 2.58 -19.20
C LEU A 92 12.34 3.73 -18.24
N TYR A 93 13.13 4.79 -18.33
CA TYR A 93 12.97 6.02 -17.56
C TYR A 93 12.19 7.05 -18.41
N PRO A 94 11.29 7.84 -17.80
CA PRO A 94 10.64 8.94 -18.49
C PRO A 94 11.64 10.07 -18.80
N SER A 95 11.38 10.81 -19.87
CA SER A 95 12.13 12.03 -20.20
C SER A 95 11.61 13.27 -19.47
N VAL A 96 10.38 13.22 -18.96
CA VAL A 96 9.69 14.30 -18.24
C VAL A 96 9.01 13.72 -17.02
N GLY A 97 9.20 14.34 -15.86
CA GLY A 97 8.45 14.07 -14.64
C GLY A 97 7.49 15.21 -14.33
N ILE A 98 6.25 14.90 -13.98
CA ILE A 98 5.27 15.88 -13.50
C ILE A 98 5.28 15.80 -11.98
N ILE A 99 5.54 16.93 -11.33
CA ILE A 99 5.48 17.07 -9.88
C ILE A 99 4.33 18.03 -9.60
N ASP A 100 3.29 17.50 -8.95
CA ASP A 100 2.16 18.28 -8.47
C ASP A 100 2.12 18.21 -6.94
N SER A 101 1.72 19.30 -6.30
CA SER A 101 1.57 19.35 -4.85
C SER A 101 0.14 19.71 -4.50
N GLN A 102 -0.44 18.93 -3.59
CA GLN A 102 -1.77 19.18 -3.05
C GLN A 102 -1.68 19.36 -1.55
N SER A 103 -2.26 20.46 -1.04
CA SER A 103 -2.44 20.65 0.40
C SER A 103 -3.82 20.15 0.83
N VAL A 104 -3.86 19.31 1.86
CA VAL A 104 -5.10 18.90 2.53
C VAL A 104 -5.24 19.70 3.81
N LYS A 105 -6.34 20.44 3.95
CA LYS A 105 -6.64 21.18 5.19
C LYS A 105 -7.01 20.16 6.27
N VAL A 106 -6.20 20.07 7.30
CA VAL A 106 -6.49 19.28 8.51
C VAL A 106 -7.13 20.21 9.53
N THR A 107 -8.21 19.79 10.19
CA THR A 107 -8.86 20.56 11.25
C THR A 107 -7.96 20.60 12.49
N HIS A 108 -7.86 21.76 13.16
CA HIS A 108 -6.97 22.04 14.30
C HIS A 108 -7.26 21.28 15.61
N THR A 109 -8.02 20.18 15.61
CA THR A 109 -8.45 19.51 16.85
C THR A 109 -7.41 18.52 17.43
N CYS A 110 -6.16 18.57 16.99
CA CYS A 110 -5.06 17.81 17.61
C CYS A 110 -4.07 18.78 18.26
N GLY A 111 -4.30 19.11 19.54
CA GLY A 111 -3.41 19.98 20.30
C GLY A 111 -3.97 20.37 21.65
N GLN A 112 -4.16 19.41 22.55
CA GLN A 112 -3.92 19.68 23.95
C GLN A 112 -2.63 18.93 24.32
N GLU A 113 -1.57 19.69 24.55
CA GLU A 113 -0.42 19.20 25.31
C GLU A 113 -0.95 18.77 26.68
N VAL A 114 -0.85 17.48 26.98
CA VAL A 114 -0.88 17.03 28.37
C VAL A 114 0.49 17.36 28.95
N GLY A 115 0.49 18.25 29.95
CA GLY A 115 1.69 18.75 30.61
C GLY A 115 2.44 17.71 31.43
#